data_AF-A0A7W0G2Z7-F1
#
_entry.id   AF-A0A7W0G2Z7-F1
#
_cell.length_a   1.000
_cell.length_b   1.000
_cell.length_c   1.000
_cell.angle_alpha   90.00
_cell.angle_beta   90.00
_cell.angle_gamma   90.00
#
_symmetry.space_group_name_H-M   'P 1'
#
loop_
_entity.id
_entity.type
_entity.pdbx_description
1 polymer ?
#
loop_
_entity_poly.entity_id
_entity_poly.type
_entity_poly.pdbx_seq_one_letter_code
_entity_poly.pdbx_strand_id
1 'polypeptide(L)' 'MHEQDYRERECVHRARGAAGEYFRGVKYVKGLQGLRGAAAVSFAGKVSPFFWSDAARVIVWLCHDCAAELGLEEMDAHAG' A
#
# COMPACT_ATOMS: atom_id res chain seq x y z
N MET A 1 17.50 -9.56 -17.42
CA MET A 1 16.54 -8.67 -16.75
C MET A 1 15.46 -9.57 -16.18
N HIS A 2 15.50 -9.90 -14.89
CA HIS A 2 14.45 -10.71 -14.28
C HIS A 2 13.20 -9.83 -14.19
N GLU A 3 12.22 -10.11 -15.04
CA GLU A 3 10.85 -9.61 -14.88
C GLU A 3 10.35 -10.16 -13.55
N GLN A 4 10.50 -9.37 -12.48
CA GLN A 4 9.94 -9.71 -11.18
C GLN A 4 8.45 -9.43 -11.28
N ASP A 5 7.68 -10.48 -11.51
CA ASP A 5 6.23 -10.47 -11.38
C ASP A 5 5.88 -10.17 -9.92
N TYR A 6 5.54 -8.91 -9.64
CA TYR A 6 5.10 -8.51 -8.30
C TYR A 6 3.65 -8.94 -8.14
N ARG A 7 3.33 -9.56 -7.00
CA ARG A 7 1.93 -9.88 -6.68
C ARG A 7 1.19 -8.59 -6.37
N GLU A 8 0.16 -8.29 -7.13
CA GLU A 8 -0.66 -7.11 -6.92
C GLU A 8 -1.64 -7.31 -5.75
N ARG A 9 -1.77 -6.27 -4.92
CA ARG A 9 -2.83 -6.13 -3.93
C ARG A 9 -3.45 -4.76 -4.13
N GLU A 10 -4.74 -4.65 -3.87
CA GLU A 10 -5.46 -3.41 -4.12
C GLU A 10 -6.34 -3.06 -2.94
N CYS A 11 -6.51 -1.75 -2.73
CA CYS A 11 -7.58 -1.28 -1.85
C CYS A 11 -8.95 -1.45 -2.52
N VAL A 12 -9.97 -1.68 -1.69
CA VAL A 12 -11.36 -1.91 -2.13
C VAL A 12 -11.95 -0.77 -2.98
N HIS A 13 -11.35 0.43 -2.93
CA HIS A 13 -11.80 1.57 -3.72
C HIS A 13 -11.48 1.45 -5.21
N ARG A 14 -10.55 0.57 -5.61
CA ARG A 14 -10.26 0.32 -7.03
C ARG A 14 -11.48 -0.18 -7.77
N ALA A 15 -12.22 -1.10 -7.17
CA ALA A 15 -13.47 -1.64 -7.71
C ALA A 15 -14.57 -0.56 -7.89
N ARG A 16 -14.42 0.60 -7.26
CA ARG A 16 -15.34 1.75 -7.37
C ARG A 16 -14.88 2.78 -8.41
N GLY A 17 -13.78 2.53 -9.12
CA GLY A 17 -13.23 3.43 -10.13
C GLY A 17 -12.45 4.63 -9.56
N ALA A 18 -11.95 4.53 -8.32
CA ALA A 18 -11.13 5.59 -7.73
C ALA A 18 -9.78 5.76 -8.47
N ALA A 19 -9.27 7.00 -8.50
CA ALA A 19 -7.90 7.27 -8.93
C ALA A 19 -6.89 6.86 -7.85
N GLY A 20 -5.71 6.42 -8.27
CA GLY A 20 -4.69 5.90 -7.35
C GLY A 20 -3.43 5.41 -8.07
N GLU A 21 -2.47 4.95 -7.28
CA GLU A 21 -1.13 4.60 -7.73
C GLU A 21 -0.58 3.36 -7.03
N TYR A 22 0.53 2.83 -7.54
CA TYR A 22 1.16 1.62 -7.04
C TYR A 22 2.32 1.93 -6.10
N PHE A 23 2.26 1.33 -4.91
CA PHE A 23 3.31 1.40 -3.90
C PHE A 23 3.99 0.04 -3.73
N ARG A 24 5.26 0.05 -3.34
CA ARG A 24 5.93 -1.19 -2.88
C ARG A 24 5.24 -1.70 -1.62
N GLY A 25 5.05 -3.02 -1.51
CA GLY A 25 4.52 -3.65 -0.30
C GLY A 25 5.32 -3.28 0.96
N VAL A 26 6.64 -3.13 0.85
CA VAL A 26 7.47 -2.64 1.97
C VAL A 26 7.18 -1.19 2.38
N LYS A 27 6.83 -0.31 1.43
CA LYS A 27 6.42 1.07 1.75
C LYS A 27 5.07 1.07 2.45
N TYR A 28 4.11 0.31 1.92
CA TYR A 28 2.81 0.11 2.56
C TYR A 28 2.92 -0.41 4.00
N VAL A 29 3.74 -1.44 4.25
CA VAL A 29 3.93 -1.99 5.61
C VAL A 29 4.54 -0.94 6.54
N LYS A 30 5.49 -0.13 6.07
CA LYS A 30 6.06 0.98 6.87
C LYS A 30 5.00 2.04 7.22
N GLY A 31 4.17 2.44 6.26
CA GLY A 31 3.06 3.37 6.53
C GLY A 31 2.07 2.79 7.55
N LEU A 32 1.72 1.51 7.40
CA LEU A 32 0.83 0.80 8.32
C LEU A 32 1.39 0.73 9.74
N GLN A 33 2.71 0.52 9.89
CA GLN A 33 3.42 0.52 11.17
C GLN A 33 3.47 1.91 11.83
N GLY A 34 3.29 2.99 11.06
CA GLY A 34 3.17 4.35 11.58
C GLY A 34 1.83 4.62 12.27
N LEU A 35 0.81 3.80 12.03
CA LEU A 35 -0.51 3.93 12.65
C LEU A 35 -0.57 3.28 14.03
N ARG A 36 -1.48 3.76 14.88
CA ARG A 36 -1.81 3.10 16.16
C ARG A 36 -2.51 1.76 15.88
N GLY A 37 -2.29 0.74 16.71
CA GLY A 37 -2.71 -0.65 16.45
C GLY A 37 -4.15 -0.83 15.94
N ALA A 38 -5.14 -0.19 16.55
CA ALA A 38 -6.54 -0.27 16.08
C ALA A 38 -6.75 0.37 14.70
N ALA A 39 -6.08 1.50 14.42
CA ALA A 39 -6.10 2.17 13.12
C ALA A 39 -5.36 1.35 12.05
N ALA A 40 -4.23 0.73 12.41
CA ALA A 40 -3.48 -0.16 11.51
C ALA A 40 -4.34 -1.37 11.08
N VAL A 41 -5.02 -2.02 12.02
CA VAL A 41 -5.90 -3.17 11.70
C VAL A 41 -7.08 -2.73 10.84
N SER A 42 -7.70 -1.60 11.19
CA SER A 42 -8.83 -1.04 10.42
C SER A 42 -8.41 -0.67 9.00
N PHE A 43 -7.23 -0.07 8.83
CA PHE A 43 -6.67 0.26 7.52
C PHE A 43 -6.40 -1.02 6.71
N ALA A 44 -5.74 -2.01 7.32
CA ALA A 44 -5.35 -3.23 6.62
C ALA A 44 -6.55 -3.97 6.02
N GLY A 45 -7.73 -3.87 6.63
CA GLY A 45 -8.99 -4.41 6.10
C GLY A 45 -9.47 -3.76 4.80
N LYS A 46 -8.94 -2.58 4.43
CA LYS A 46 -9.25 -1.90 3.16
C LYS A 46 -8.47 -2.49 1.99
N VAL A 47 -7.41 -3.27 2.22
CA VAL A 47 -6.50 -3.81 1.19
C VAL A 47 -6.59 -5.33 1.16
N SER A 48 -6.51 -5.91 -0.04
CA SER A 48 -6.44 -7.37 -0.20
C SER A 48 -5.34 -7.98 0.66
N PRO A 49 -5.61 -9.02 1.47
CA PRO A 49 -4.66 -9.51 2.47
C PRO A 49 -3.41 -10.12 1.82
N PHE A 50 -2.28 -9.99 2.52
CA PHE A 50 -1.02 -10.64 2.18
C PHE A 50 -0.13 -10.77 3.42
N PHE A 51 0.84 -11.68 3.38
CA PHE A 51 1.81 -11.83 4.47
C PHE A 51 2.89 -10.75 4.39
N TRP A 52 3.25 -10.16 5.52
CA TRP A 52 4.29 -9.14 5.56
C TRP A 52 5.66 -9.67 5.09
N SER A 53 5.92 -10.97 5.25
CA SER A 53 7.11 -11.64 4.69
C SER A 53 7.17 -11.59 3.16
N ASP A 54 6.03 -11.46 2.47
CA ASP A 54 5.95 -11.29 1.02
C ASP A 54 6.08 -9.82 0.57
N ALA A 55 6.16 -8.84 1.48
CA ALA A 55 6.08 -7.41 1.16
C ALA A 55 7.12 -6.95 0.12
N ALA A 56 8.29 -7.60 0.05
CA ALA A 56 9.33 -7.33 -0.95
C ALA A 56 8.94 -7.73 -2.39
N ARG A 57 7.95 -8.63 -2.54
CA ARG A 57 7.45 -9.18 -3.81
C ARG A 57 6.02 -8.76 -4.11
N VAL A 58 5.49 -7.79 -3.36
CA VAL A 58 4.12 -7.26 -3.50
C VAL A 58 4.18 -5.81 -3.96
N ILE A 59 3.25 -5.44 -4.84
CA ILE A 59 2.88 -4.04 -5.07
C ILE A 59 1.44 -3.85 -4.61
N VAL A 60 1.19 -2.71 -3.97
CA VAL A 60 -0.12 -2.36 -3.41
C VAL A 60 -0.63 -1.15 -4.17
N TRP A 61 -1.74 -1.31 -4.89
CA TRP A 61 -2.50 -0.21 -5.44
C TRP A 61 -3.34 0.44 -4.34
N LEU A 62 -3.19 1.74 -4.15
CA LEU A 62 -4.00 2.54 -3.22
C LEU A 62 -4.61 3.72 -3.96
N CYS A 63 -5.86 4.04 -3.65
CA CYS A 63 -6.42 5.33 -4.03
C CYS A 63 -5.71 6.47 -3.28
N HIS A 64 -5.77 7.69 -3.81
CA HIS A 64 -5.10 8.85 -3.23
C HIS A 64 -5.45 9.06 -1.75
N ASP A 65 -6.73 8.95 -1.36
CA ASP A 65 -7.13 9.05 0.05
C ASP A 65 -6.47 8.00 0.95
N CYS A 66 -6.32 6.77 0.46
CA CYS A 66 -5.67 5.69 1.21
C CYS A 66 -4.16 5.87 1.28
N ALA A 67 -3.54 6.43 0.23
CA ALA A 67 -2.12 6.78 0.23
C ALA A 67 -1.83 7.94 1.20
N ALA A 68 -2.69 8.96 1.21
CA ALA A 68 -2.64 10.11 2.13
C ALA A 68 -2.75 9.68 3.59
N GLU A 69 -3.73 8.82 3.91
CA GLU A 69 -3.94 8.31 5.27
C GLU A 69 -2.74 7.51 5.81
N LEU A 70 -1.94 6.90 4.92
CA LEU A 70 -0.68 6.22 5.27
C LEU A 70 0.55 7.12 5.19
N GLY A 71 0.41 8.39 4.79
CA GLY A 71 1.53 9.32 4.58
C GLY A 71 2.47 8.90 3.45
N LEU A 72 2.01 8.10 2.47
CA LEU A 72 2.87 7.56 1.42
C LEU A 72 3.16 8.55 0.29
N GLU A 73 2.29 9.54 0.09
CA GLU A 73 2.44 10.59 -0.93
C GLU A 73 3.63 11.51 -0.59
N GLU A 74 3.90 11.76 0.69
CA GLU A 74 5.03 12.58 1.15
C GLU A 74 6.37 11.82 1.09
N MET A 75 6.33 10.48 1.21
CA MET A 75 7.52 9.62 1.22
C MET A 75 8.15 9.42 -0.17
N ASP A 76 7.45 9.75 -1.25
CA ASP A 76 7.99 9.71 -2.63
C ASP A 76 8.61 11.06 -3.04
N ALA A 77 8.13 12.18 -2.48
CA ALA A 77 8.64 13.52 -2.75
C ALA A 77 10.06 13.80 -2.20
N HIS A 78 10.58 12.96 -1.31
CA HIS A 78 11.91 13.08 -0.71
C HIS A 78 12.95 12.09 -1.27
N ALA A 79 12.62 11.39 -2.37
CA ALA A 79 13.50 10.45 -3.06
C ALA A 79 13.91 10.94 -4.47
N GLY A 80 13.86 12.26 -4.70
CA GLY A 80 14.32 12.94 -5.92
C GLY A 80 15.63 13.69 -5.69
#